data_AF-A0A5C6V909-F1
#
_entry.id   AF-A0A5C6V909-F1
#
_cell.length_a   1.000
_cell.length_b   1.000
_cell.length_c   1.000
_cell.angle_alpha   90.00
_cell.angle_beta   90.00
_cell.angle_gamma   90.00
#
_symmetry.space_group_name_H-M   'P 1'
#
loop_
_entity.id
_entity.type
_entity.pdbx_description
1 polymer ?
#
loop_
_entity_poly.entity_id
_entity_poly.type
_entity_poly.pdbx_seq_one_letter_code
_entity_poly.pdbx_strand_id
1 'polypeptide(L)' 'MTDAIISVDPDAKVAADVRAKMVDVDSWLFAEEFLVAFYDAGYDVQIAQR' A
#
# COMPACT_ATOMS: atom_id res chain seq x y z
N MET A 1 -7.20 0.35 -5.67
CA MET A 1 -5.92 0.54 -4.96
C MET A 1 -5.98 0.04 -3.53
N THR A 2 -6.99 0.43 -2.74
CA THR A 2 -7.17 -0.03 -1.35
C THR A 2 -7.35 -1.54 -1.22
N ASP A 3 -8.00 -2.19 -2.20
CA ASP A 3 -8.24 -3.64 -2.19
C ASP A 3 -6.95 -4.48 -2.19
N ALA A 4 -5.89 -3.98 -2.82
CA ALA A 4 -4.58 -4.67 -2.81
C ALA A 4 -4.00 -4.72 -1.39
N ILE A 5 -4.17 -3.66 -0.61
CA ILE A 5 -3.62 -3.55 0.74
C ILE A 5 -4.40 -4.43 1.71
N ILE A 6 -5.74 -4.40 1.63
CA ILE A 6 -6.63 -5.21 2.48
C ILE A 6 -6.44 -6.71 2.21
N SER A 7 -6.02 -7.09 0.99
CA SER A 7 -5.70 -8.48 0.68
C SER A 7 -4.46 -9.02 1.41
N VAL A 8 -3.53 -8.13 1.80
CA VAL A 8 -2.29 -8.46 2.52
C VAL A 8 -2.50 -8.38 4.02
N ASP A 9 -3.12 -7.29 4.49
CA ASP A 9 -3.48 -7.08 5.89
C ASP A 9 -4.92 -6.53 5.97
N PRO A 10 -5.90 -7.37 6.34
CA PRO A 10 -7.29 -6.95 6.47
C PRO A 10 -7.53 -5.88 7.55
N ASP A 11 -6.63 -5.77 8.53
CA ASP A 11 -6.74 -4.82 9.64
C ASP A 11 -5.94 -3.52 9.38
N ALA A 12 -5.25 -3.41 8.25
CA ALA A 12 -4.48 -2.23 7.89
C ALA A 12 -5.37 -0.99 7.72
N LYS A 13 -4.91 0.15 8.25
CA LYS A 13 -5.55 1.44 7.98
C LYS A 13 -4.89 2.09 6.78
N VAL A 14 -5.72 2.50 5.83
CA VAL A 14 -5.24 3.06 4.56
C VAL A 14 -5.76 4.48 4.39
N ALA A 15 -4.87 5.41 4.11
CA ALA A 15 -5.20 6.74 3.64
C ALA A 15 -4.56 6.97 2.26
N ALA A 16 -5.36 7.35 1.27
CA ALA A 16 -4.88 7.59 -0.09
C ALA A 16 -5.00 9.08 -0.44
N ASP A 17 -3.88 9.70 -0.81
CA ASP A 17 -3.85 11.01 -1.44
C ASP A 17 -3.62 10.86 -2.94
N VAL A 18 -4.71 10.96 -3.71
CA VAL A 18 -4.67 10.86 -5.17
C VAL A 18 -3.95 12.05 -5.80
N ARG A 19 -3.97 13.24 -5.18
CA ARG A 19 -3.31 14.44 -5.72
C ARG A 19 -1.80 14.33 -5.57
N ALA A 20 -1.34 13.84 -4.43
CA ALA A 20 0.08 13.59 -4.17
C ALA A 20 0.57 12.24 -4.76
N LYS A 21 -0.34 11.38 -5.24
CA LYS A 21 -0.07 9.99 -5.66
C LYS A 21 0.62 9.19 -4.55
N MET A 22 0.17 9.37 -3.32
CA MET A 22 0.73 8.75 -2.14
C MET A 22 -0.34 7.93 -1.42
N VAL A 23 0.07 6.80 -0.86
CA VAL A 23 -0.78 6.01 0.02
C VAL A 23 -0.01 5.76 1.30
N ASP A 24 -0.63 6.13 2.42
CA ASP A 24 -0.15 5.83 3.75
C ASP A 24 -0.85 4.55 4.23
N VAL A 25 -0.04 3.59 4.65
CA VAL A 25 -0.49 2.30 5.19
C VAL A 25 0.02 2.18 6.61
N ASP A 26 -0.89 2.07 7.56
CA ASP A 26 -0.60 1.76 8.96
C ASP A 26 -0.94 0.28 9.19
N SER A 27 0.10 -0.54 9.34
CA SER A 27 0.04 -2.00 9.44
C SER A 27 1.16 -2.52 10.36
N TRP A 28 0.94 -3.70 10.92
CA TRP A 28 1.95 -4.45 11.67
C TRP A 28 2.95 -5.19 10.78
N LEU A 29 2.68 -5.28 9.48
CA LEU A 29 3.53 -5.94 8.49
C LEU A 29 4.58 -4.98 7.93
N PHE A 30 5.64 -5.56 7.36
CA PHE A 30 6.65 -4.79 6.65
C PHE A 30 6.11 -4.22 5.34
N ALA A 31 6.63 -3.06 4.95
CA ALA A 31 6.18 -2.35 3.75
C ALA A 31 6.41 -3.17 2.47
N GLU A 32 7.45 -4.01 2.45
CA GLU A 32 7.80 -4.88 1.34
C GLU A 32 6.70 -5.91 1.01
N GLU A 33 5.94 -6.37 2.00
CA GLU A 33 4.82 -7.31 1.79
C GLU A 33 3.72 -6.69 0.92
N PHE A 34 3.58 -5.37 0.96
CA PHE A 34 2.59 -4.64 0.16
C PHE A 34 3.05 -4.39 -1.27
N LEU A 35 4.37 -4.36 -1.54
CA LEU A 35 4.91 -4.08 -2.87
C LEU A 35 4.43 -5.11 -3.90
N VAL A 36 4.40 -6.39 -3.51
CA VAL A 36 3.93 -7.48 -4.38
C VAL A 36 2.46 -7.30 -4.72
N ALA A 37 1.62 -6.99 -3.73
CA ALA A 37 0.19 -6.80 -3.96
C ALA A 37 -0.12 -5.58 -4.84
N PHE A 38 0.66 -4.50 -4.71
CA PHE A 38 0.56 -3.36 -5.63
C PHE A 38 0.96 -3.74 -7.06
N TYR A 39 2.04 -4.50 -7.21
CA TYR A 39 2.50 -4.99 -8.51
C TYR A 39 1.45 -5.89 -9.18
N ASP A 40 0.88 -6.83 -8.45
CA ASP A 40 -0.18 -7.73 -8.94
C ASP A 40 -1.46 -6.95 -9.33
N ALA A 41 -1.73 -5.85 -8.63
CA ALA A 41 -2.82 -4.92 -8.98
C ALA A 41 -2.48 -3.97 -10.15
N GLY A 42 -1.31 -4.11 -10.77
CA GLY A 42 -0.87 -3.33 -11.93
C GLY A 42 -0.31 -1.95 -11.59
N TYR A 43 0.11 -1.73 -10.35
CA TYR A 43 0.73 -0.47 -9.91
C TYR A 43 2.25 -0.64 -9.73
N ASP A 44 2.99 0.33 -10.26
CA ASP A 44 4.42 0.49 -9.99
C ASP A 44 4.59 1.49 -8.84
N VAL A 45 4.96 0.99 -7.67
CA VAL A 45 5.07 1.77 -6.43
C VAL A 45 6.45 1.62 -5.82
N GLN A 46 6.88 2.63 -5.08
CA GLN A 46 8.12 2.62 -4.30
C GLN A 46 7.82 3.04 -2.86
N ILE A 47 8.55 2.47 -1.90
CA ILE A 47 8.50 2.92 -0.52
C ILE A 47 9.13 4.32 -0.47
N ALA A 48 8.33 5.31 -0.10
CA ALA A 48 8.86 6.62 0.23
C ALA A 48 9.60 6.51 1.57
N GLN A 49 10.94 6.58 1.54
CA GLN A 49 11.71 6.80 2.77
C GLN A 49 11.34 8.19 3.31
N ARG A 50 10.99 8.25 4.60
CA ARG A 50 10.94 9.51 5.34
C ARG A 50 12.35 9.95 5.72
#